data_AF-A0A1Q5FWE2-F1
#
_entry.id   AF-A0A1Q5FWE2-F1
#
_cell.length_a   1.000
_cell.length_b   1.000
_cell.length_c   1.000
_cell.angle_alpha   90.00
_cell.angle_beta   90.00
_cell.angle_gamma   90.00
#
_symmetry.space_group_name_H-M   'P 1'
#
loop_
_entity.id
_entity.type
_entity.pdbx_description
1 polymer ?
#
loop_
_entity_poly.entity_id
_entity_poly.type
_entity_poly.pdbx_seq_one_letter_code
_entity_poly.pdbx_strand_id
1 'polypeptide(L)'
;MRIKRTTPHDIVRRGRAVAVAAGLVALAALTVPSAQADSATHSGAARLAAASDAVLEADVAGTAWSVDPKSGTVVVSADSTVSQAEIERIKQSAGANADALRIERTPGKLTKLLSGGDAIYAPGWRCSLGFNVRSGSTYYFLTAGHCTDGNPPWYTSSSQTTSIGPTVGSSFPTNDYGLVRYDNTSVPHDGTVGSVDITGAADATMGMSVTRRGSTTGTHSGSVTGLNATVNYGNGDIVYGMIKTNVCAEPGDSGGPLYSGSKAIGLTSGGSGNCSSGGTTYFQPVTEALSAYGVSVY
;
A
#
# COMPACT_ATOMS: atom_id res chain seq x y z
N MET A 1 -65.46 24.20 -35.63
CA MET A 1 -65.89 24.92 -34.40
C MET A 1 -64.78 25.93 -34.09
N ARG A 2 -64.98 27.24 -33.82
CA ARG A 2 -65.81 27.94 -32.81
C ARG A 2 -65.46 27.54 -31.36
N ILE A 3 -65.16 28.41 -30.37
CA ILE A 3 -64.93 29.88 -30.25
C ILE A 3 -64.01 30.11 -29.01
N LYS A 4 -63.08 31.09 -29.08
CA LYS A 4 -62.75 32.15 -28.06
C LYS A 4 -61.48 32.88 -28.56
N ARG A 5 -61.37 34.21 -28.74
CA ARG A 5 -61.72 35.41 -27.93
C ARG A 5 -60.99 35.42 -26.56
N THR A 6 -60.27 36.46 -26.13
CA THR A 6 -60.24 37.87 -26.60
C THR A 6 -58.92 38.59 -26.25
N THR A 7 -58.56 39.63 -27.01
CA THR A 7 -57.68 40.77 -26.64
C THR A 7 -58.45 41.74 -25.67
N PRO A 8 -58.00 42.96 -25.25
CA PRO A 8 -56.91 43.84 -25.75
C PRO A 8 -56.15 44.68 -24.68
N HIS A 9 -55.41 45.71 -25.15
CA HIS A 9 -54.96 46.94 -24.45
C HIS A 9 -53.81 46.83 -23.41
N ASP A 10 -52.82 47.74 -23.36
CA ASP A 10 -52.30 48.73 -24.34
C ASP A 10 -50.79 49.00 -23.95
N ILE A 11 -50.08 50.14 -24.03
CA ILE A 11 -50.41 51.54 -24.35
C ILE A 11 -49.24 52.32 -25.01
N VAL A 12 -49.59 53.47 -25.59
CA VAL A 12 -48.85 54.69 -25.99
C VAL A 12 -47.43 54.93 -25.40
N ARG A 13 -46.46 55.66 -26.02
CA ARG A 13 -46.12 56.16 -27.39
C ARG A 13 -45.07 57.28 -27.24
N ARG A 14 -44.10 57.42 -28.18
CA ARG A 14 -43.17 58.58 -28.35
C ARG A 14 -42.12 58.79 -27.23
N GLY A 15 -40.89 59.27 -27.50
CA GLY A 15 -40.20 59.48 -28.78
C GLY A 15 -39.37 60.78 -28.84
N ARG A 16 -38.31 60.78 -29.66
CA ARG A 16 -37.25 61.84 -29.81
C ARG A 16 -36.28 61.90 -28.60
N ALA A 17 -35.03 62.37 -28.71
CA ALA A 17 -34.29 62.91 -29.87
C ALA A 17 -32.82 62.43 -29.88
N VAL A 18 -32.09 62.72 -30.95
CA VAL A 18 -30.62 62.52 -31.06
C VAL A 18 -29.88 63.52 -30.16
N ALA A 19 -28.83 63.06 -29.48
CA ALA A 19 -27.73 63.90 -29.03
C ALA A 19 -26.41 63.13 -29.21
N VAL A 20 -25.47 63.69 -29.98
CA VAL A 20 -24.10 63.18 -30.10
C VAL A 20 -23.21 64.04 -29.22
N ALA A 21 -22.55 63.42 -28.24
CA ALA A 21 -21.51 64.03 -27.42
C ALA A 21 -20.44 62.98 -27.13
N ALA A 22 -19.17 63.33 -27.29
CA ALA A 22 -18.06 62.41 -27.05
C ALA A 22 -17.76 62.32 -25.54
N GLY A 23 -17.54 61.09 -25.06
CA GLY A 23 -17.02 60.83 -23.71
C GLY A 23 -15.99 59.71 -23.77
N LEU A 24 -14.75 59.99 -23.37
CA LEU A 24 -13.70 58.97 -23.28
C LEU A 24 -13.98 58.06 -22.09
N VAL A 25 -14.47 56.84 -22.37
CA VAL A 25 -14.40 55.73 -21.42
C VAL A 25 -13.08 55.00 -21.68
N ALA A 26 -12.15 55.09 -20.73
CA ALA A 26 -10.89 54.38 -20.83
C ALA A 26 -11.14 52.86 -20.78
N LEU A 27 -10.60 52.12 -21.75
CA LEU A 27 -10.36 50.68 -21.55
C LEU A 27 -9.20 50.53 -20.56
N ALA A 28 -9.51 50.63 -19.27
CA ALA A 28 -8.67 50.10 -18.22
C ALA A 28 -8.67 48.56 -18.36
N ALA A 29 -7.75 48.04 -19.15
CA ALA A 29 -7.57 46.60 -19.29
C ALA A 29 -7.25 46.01 -17.91
N LEU A 30 -8.05 45.03 -17.47
CA LEU A 30 -7.79 44.25 -16.27
C LEU A 30 -6.67 43.23 -16.53
N THR A 31 -5.50 43.72 -16.95
CA THR A 31 -4.24 42.99 -16.90
C THR A 31 -3.77 42.92 -15.45
N VAL A 32 -4.48 42.13 -14.64
CA VAL A 32 -3.94 41.63 -13.37
C VAL A 32 -2.62 40.93 -13.71
N PRO A 33 -1.49 41.26 -13.07
CA PRO A 33 -0.21 40.69 -13.43
C PRO A 33 -0.14 39.22 -13.02
N SER A 34 -0.49 38.31 -13.94
CA SER A 34 -0.36 36.85 -13.79
C SER A 34 1.03 36.45 -13.33
N ALA A 35 2.07 37.16 -13.80
CA ALA A 35 3.45 37.01 -13.37
C ALA A 35 3.66 37.11 -11.84
N GLN A 36 2.83 37.87 -11.10
CA GLN A 36 2.90 37.90 -9.63
C GLN A 36 2.28 36.64 -8.99
N ALA A 37 1.21 36.10 -9.56
CA ALA A 37 0.60 34.85 -9.10
C ALA A 37 1.52 33.65 -9.36
N ASP A 38 2.16 33.59 -10.54
CA ASP A 38 3.20 32.61 -10.84
C ASP A 38 4.39 32.76 -9.88
N SER A 39 4.92 33.97 -9.69
CA SER A 39 6.07 34.20 -8.78
C SER A 39 5.77 33.81 -7.33
N ALA A 40 4.57 34.10 -6.84
CA ALA A 40 4.14 33.74 -5.48
C ALA A 40 3.92 32.22 -5.31
N THR A 41 3.37 31.53 -6.32
CA THR A 41 3.19 30.07 -6.27
C THR A 41 4.51 29.31 -6.40
N HIS A 42 5.42 29.76 -7.27
CA HIS A 42 6.75 29.16 -7.43
C HIS A 42 7.62 29.35 -6.17
N SER A 43 7.58 30.54 -5.55
CA SER A 43 8.27 30.76 -4.25
C SER A 43 7.66 29.95 -3.12
N GLY A 44 6.33 29.79 -3.07
CA GLY A 44 5.65 28.89 -2.13
C GLY A 44 6.08 27.43 -2.29
N ALA A 45 6.14 26.94 -3.53
CA ALA A 45 6.62 25.57 -3.84
C ALA A 45 8.09 25.37 -3.43
N ALA A 46 8.97 26.33 -3.76
CA ALA A 46 10.37 26.29 -3.36
C ALA A 46 10.55 26.32 -1.82
N ARG A 47 9.72 27.08 -1.10
CA ARG A 47 9.69 27.12 0.37
C ARG A 47 9.36 25.75 0.96
N LEU A 48 8.37 25.06 0.40
CA LEU A 48 7.93 23.74 0.86
C LEU A 48 8.93 22.63 0.53
N ALA A 49 9.63 22.73 -0.60
CA ALA A 49 10.76 21.86 -0.90
C ALA A 49 11.88 22.06 0.14
N ALA A 50 12.34 23.29 0.35
CA ALA A 50 13.37 23.60 1.34
C ALA A 50 12.98 23.21 2.79
N ALA A 51 11.69 23.28 3.14
CA ALA A 51 11.18 22.78 4.42
C ALA A 51 11.23 21.24 4.51
N SER A 52 10.89 20.53 3.43
CA SER A 52 10.99 19.06 3.34
C SER A 52 12.44 18.59 3.42
N ASP A 53 13.34 19.24 2.68
CA ASP A 53 14.77 18.91 2.65
C ASP A 53 15.42 19.14 4.02
N ALA A 54 14.95 20.15 4.77
CA ALA A 54 15.41 20.38 6.14
C ALA A 54 14.90 19.34 7.16
N VAL A 55 13.72 18.72 6.94
CA VAL A 55 13.28 17.56 7.76
C VAL A 55 14.15 16.34 7.47
N LEU A 56 14.58 16.15 6.22
CA LEU A 56 15.52 15.10 5.83
C LEU A 56 16.90 15.30 6.49
N GLU A 57 17.47 16.50 6.40
CA GLU A 57 18.79 16.87 6.96
C GLU A 57 18.82 16.78 8.50
N ALA A 58 17.68 16.85 9.18
CA ALA A 58 17.60 16.73 10.63
C ALA A 58 17.83 15.28 11.16
N ASP A 59 17.77 14.27 10.27
CA ASP A 59 17.93 12.82 10.53
C ASP A 59 17.30 12.34 11.85
N VAL A 60 16.02 12.66 12.05
CA VAL A 60 15.26 12.21 13.23
C VAL A 60 14.51 10.93 12.91
N ALA A 61 15.12 9.80 13.29
CA ALA A 61 14.47 8.49 13.28
C ALA A 61 13.14 8.53 14.07
N GLY A 62 12.12 7.84 13.55
CA GLY A 62 10.76 7.91 14.09
C GLY A 62 9.91 9.05 13.51
N THR A 63 10.37 9.72 12.44
CA THR A 63 9.55 10.68 11.67
C THR A 63 9.24 10.22 10.25
N ALA A 64 8.14 10.74 9.71
CA ALA A 64 7.78 10.68 8.30
C ALA A 64 7.06 11.98 7.92
N TRP A 65 7.22 12.48 6.70
CA TRP A 65 6.64 13.77 6.30
C TRP A 65 6.11 13.79 4.86
N SER A 66 5.25 14.76 4.59
CA SER A 66 4.69 15.02 3.26
C SER A 66 4.43 16.51 3.05
N VAL A 67 4.56 16.97 1.81
CA VAL A 67 4.16 18.33 1.42
C VAL A 67 2.65 18.36 1.16
N ASP A 68 1.93 19.28 1.79
CA ASP A 68 0.56 19.66 1.43
C ASP A 68 0.55 21.05 0.77
N PRO A 69 0.46 21.12 -0.57
CA PRO A 69 0.38 22.39 -1.29
C PRO A 69 -0.92 23.17 -1.07
N LYS A 70 -1.97 22.57 -0.48
CA LYS A 70 -3.26 23.23 -0.24
C LYS A 70 -3.26 24.02 1.07
N SER A 71 -2.68 23.47 2.13
CA SER A 71 -2.46 24.18 3.40
C SER A 71 -1.23 25.08 3.36
N GLY A 72 -0.28 24.80 2.47
CA GLY A 72 1.03 25.47 2.46
C GLY A 72 1.92 24.99 3.60
N THR A 73 1.86 23.70 3.95
CA THR A 73 2.68 23.12 5.04
C THR A 73 3.36 21.81 4.64
N VAL A 74 4.52 21.53 5.25
CA VAL A 74 5.06 20.17 5.35
C VAL A 74 4.52 19.54 6.63
N VAL A 75 3.70 18.50 6.49
CA VAL A 75 3.15 17.75 7.61
C VAL A 75 4.19 16.74 8.05
N VAL A 76 4.60 16.77 9.33
CA VAL A 76 5.62 15.86 9.88
C VAL A 76 5.00 15.02 10.99
N SER A 77 4.74 13.76 10.70
CA SER A 77 4.32 12.77 11.69
C SER A 77 5.54 12.33 12.51
N ALA A 78 5.49 12.56 13.82
CA ALA A 78 6.50 12.11 14.78
C ALA A 78 5.92 11.02 15.69
N ASP A 79 6.60 9.87 15.75
CA ASP A 79 6.16 8.67 16.46
C ASP A 79 6.33 8.78 18.00
N SER A 80 5.94 7.77 18.77
CA SER A 80 6.02 7.81 20.23
C SER A 80 7.45 7.82 20.80
N THR A 81 8.46 7.50 19.99
CA THR A 81 9.88 7.48 20.40
C THR A 81 10.60 8.80 20.18
N VAL A 82 10.15 9.62 19.21
CA VAL A 82 10.71 10.96 18.96
C VAL A 82 10.53 11.86 20.20
N SER A 83 11.61 12.41 20.72
CA SER A 83 11.60 13.35 21.85
C SER A 83 11.29 14.80 21.43
N GLN A 84 10.97 15.66 22.40
CA GLN A 84 10.79 17.10 22.13
C GLN A 84 12.10 17.77 21.68
N ALA A 85 13.26 17.32 22.16
CA ALA A 85 14.55 17.87 21.73
C ALA A 85 14.85 17.58 20.26
N GLU A 86 14.38 16.43 19.75
CA GLU A 86 14.49 16.07 18.34
C GLU A 86 13.47 16.82 17.47
N ILE A 87 12.24 17.05 17.97
CA ILE A 87 11.28 17.96 17.31
C ILE A 87 11.86 19.37 17.18
N GLU A 88 12.56 19.89 18.19
CA GLU A 88 13.24 21.18 18.08
C GLU A 88 14.44 21.13 17.12
N ARG A 89 15.16 20.00 16.99
CA ARG A 89 16.21 19.83 15.95
C ARG A 89 15.62 19.98 14.54
N ILE A 90 14.46 19.38 14.27
CA ILE A 90 13.79 19.48 12.96
C ILE A 90 13.43 20.93 12.64
N LYS A 91 12.87 21.67 13.62
CA LYS A 91 12.57 23.09 13.47
C LYS A 91 13.82 23.95 13.27
N GLN A 92 14.90 23.67 14.01
CA GLN A 92 16.17 24.37 13.88
C GLN A 92 16.80 24.16 12.49
N SER A 93 16.74 22.94 11.96
CA SER A 93 17.14 22.62 10.57
C SER A 93 16.34 23.44 9.55
N ALA A 94 15.01 23.52 9.72
CA ALA A 94 14.14 24.28 8.82
C ALA A 94 14.32 25.81 8.90
N GLY A 95 14.88 26.34 10.00
CA GLY A 95 15.25 27.75 10.13
C GLY A 95 14.10 28.71 9.80
N ALA A 96 14.29 29.53 8.76
CA ALA A 96 13.29 30.50 8.28
C ALA A 96 12.02 29.86 7.65
N ASN A 97 11.98 28.54 7.50
CA ASN A 97 10.84 27.76 7.02
C ASN A 97 10.17 26.93 8.13
N ALA A 98 10.58 27.06 9.40
CA ALA A 98 10.07 26.25 10.50
C ALA A 98 8.56 26.42 10.77
N ASP A 99 7.98 27.57 10.40
CA ASP A 99 6.54 27.85 10.44
C ASP A 99 5.73 27.12 9.35
N ALA A 100 6.39 26.64 8.30
CA ALA A 100 5.78 25.74 7.32
C ALA A 100 5.70 24.29 7.83
N LEU A 101 6.35 23.94 8.95
CA LEU A 101 6.29 22.60 9.53
C LEU A 101 5.07 22.43 10.43
N ARG A 102 4.23 21.44 10.11
CA ARG A 102 3.06 21.06 10.90
C ARG A 102 3.32 19.71 11.57
N ILE A 103 3.85 19.73 12.79
CA ILE A 103 4.20 18.52 13.54
C ILE A 103 2.93 17.86 14.09
N GLU A 104 2.71 16.59 13.75
CA GLU A 104 1.65 15.74 14.28
C GLU A 104 2.27 14.61 15.12
N ARG A 105 1.57 14.11 16.14
CA ARG A 105 2.04 12.95 16.93
C ARG A 105 1.27 11.70 16.52
N THR A 106 2.00 10.66 16.11
CA THR A 106 1.47 9.34 15.83
C THR A 106 1.73 8.42 17.02
N PRO A 107 0.74 7.67 17.53
CA PRO A 107 0.96 6.68 18.60
C PRO A 107 1.72 5.46 18.06
N GLY A 108 2.51 4.81 18.93
CA GLY A 108 3.38 3.70 18.54
C GLY A 108 4.67 4.17 17.84
N LYS A 109 5.51 3.22 17.42
CA LYS A 109 6.79 3.47 16.76
C LYS A 109 6.67 3.23 15.25
N LEU A 110 7.21 4.13 14.43
CA LEU A 110 7.42 3.89 13.01
C LEU A 110 8.45 2.76 12.86
N THR A 111 8.00 1.64 12.33
CA THR A 111 8.81 0.45 12.09
C THR A 111 8.72 0.07 10.62
N LYS A 112 9.79 -0.57 10.12
CA LYS A 112 9.70 -1.36 8.88
C LYS A 112 8.97 -2.64 9.25
N LEU A 113 7.65 -2.64 9.06
CA LEU A 113 6.78 -3.77 9.39
C LEU A 113 7.20 -5.02 8.61
N LEU A 114 7.16 -6.18 9.27
CA LEU A 114 7.23 -7.48 8.61
C LEU A 114 5.80 -8.06 8.57
N SER A 115 5.01 -7.54 7.64
CA SER A 115 3.62 -7.94 7.43
C SER A 115 3.50 -8.91 6.25
N GLY A 116 2.30 -9.46 6.02
CA GLY A 116 2.04 -10.29 4.86
C GLY A 116 2.39 -9.56 3.56
N GLY A 117 3.22 -10.19 2.73
CA GLY A 117 3.75 -9.69 1.47
C GLY A 117 5.10 -8.98 1.55
N ASP A 118 5.68 -8.78 2.75
CA ASP A 118 7.03 -8.22 2.89
C ASP A 118 8.12 -9.25 2.61
N ALA A 119 9.33 -8.77 2.29
CA ALA A 119 10.46 -9.61 1.88
C ALA A 119 11.05 -10.39 3.06
N ILE A 120 11.21 -11.69 2.88
CA ILE A 120 11.94 -12.59 3.78
C ILE A 120 13.10 -13.24 3.03
N TYR A 121 14.24 -13.36 3.70
CA TYR A 121 15.50 -13.78 3.08
C TYR A 121 16.05 -15.02 3.74
N ALA A 122 16.50 -15.97 2.92
CA ALA A 122 17.25 -17.16 3.30
C ALA A 122 18.65 -17.11 2.64
N PRO A 123 19.60 -18.00 2.99
CA PRO A 123 20.95 -18.01 2.42
C PRO A 123 21.02 -18.32 0.91
N GLY A 124 20.75 -17.31 0.07
CA GLY A 124 20.83 -17.37 -1.38
C GLY A 124 19.53 -17.02 -2.13
N TRP A 125 18.39 -16.90 -1.43
CA TRP A 125 17.09 -16.58 -2.04
C TRP A 125 16.24 -15.63 -1.20
N ARG A 126 15.26 -15.00 -1.87
CA ARG A 126 14.20 -14.17 -1.27
C ARG A 126 12.86 -14.79 -1.61
N CYS A 127 12.00 -14.85 -0.60
CA CYS A 127 10.57 -15.08 -0.77
C CYS A 127 9.79 -13.94 -0.09
N SER A 128 8.47 -14.08 -0.02
CA SER A 128 7.57 -13.16 0.66
C SER A 128 6.93 -13.84 1.87
N LEU A 129 6.73 -13.09 2.96
CA LEU A 129 5.93 -13.54 4.09
C LEU A 129 4.48 -13.70 3.63
N GLY A 130 3.81 -14.78 4.01
CA GLY A 130 2.39 -15.03 3.73
C GLY A 130 1.49 -14.33 4.73
N PHE A 131 1.24 -14.99 5.86
CA PHE A 131 0.48 -14.44 6.98
C PHE A 131 1.22 -14.65 8.29
N ASN A 132 1.21 -13.66 9.17
CA ASN A 132 1.58 -13.86 10.57
C ASN A 132 0.48 -14.68 11.27
N VAL A 133 0.88 -15.71 12.01
CA VAL A 133 0.00 -16.70 12.65
C VAL A 133 0.53 -17.07 14.04
N ARG A 134 -0.32 -17.60 14.92
CA ARG A 134 0.07 -17.99 16.29
C ARG A 134 -0.53 -19.33 16.70
N SER A 135 0.11 -19.97 17.68
CA SER A 135 -0.50 -21.02 18.50
C SER A 135 -0.24 -20.71 19.97
N GLY A 136 -1.31 -20.51 20.75
CA GLY A 136 -1.22 -19.94 22.09
C GLY A 136 -0.53 -18.57 22.08
N SER A 137 0.58 -18.46 22.83
CA SER A 137 1.44 -17.27 22.90
C SER A 137 2.66 -17.30 21.96
N THR A 138 2.81 -18.34 21.14
CA THR A 138 3.96 -18.49 20.22
C THR A 138 3.59 -17.98 18.83
N TYR A 139 4.42 -17.11 18.28
CA TYR A 139 4.20 -16.48 16.98
C TYR A 139 5.05 -17.12 15.88
N TYR A 140 4.47 -17.15 14.68
CA TYR A 140 5.04 -17.73 13.48
C TYR A 140 4.61 -16.89 12.27
N PHE A 141 5.17 -17.19 11.09
CA PHE A 141 4.56 -16.83 9.82
C PHE A 141 4.46 -18.03 8.89
N LEU A 142 3.43 -18.03 8.05
CA LEU A 142 3.30 -18.92 6.90
C LEU A 142 4.03 -18.34 5.70
N THR A 143 4.64 -19.20 4.87
CA THR A 143 5.17 -18.88 3.54
C THR A 143 5.05 -20.13 2.65
N ALA A 144 5.62 -20.14 1.44
CA ALA A 144 5.57 -21.30 0.55
C ALA A 144 6.54 -22.41 1.01
N GLY A 145 6.18 -23.67 0.74
CA GLY A 145 6.95 -24.85 1.12
C GLY A 145 8.28 -24.93 0.37
N HIS A 146 8.29 -24.59 -0.93
CA HIS A 146 9.53 -24.54 -1.72
C HIS A 146 10.51 -23.45 -1.25
N CYS A 147 10.01 -22.43 -0.53
CA CYS A 147 10.87 -21.42 0.09
C CYS A 147 11.54 -21.94 1.36
N THR A 148 10.87 -22.83 2.10
CA THR A 148 11.30 -23.41 3.39
C THR A 148 11.92 -24.80 3.30
N ASP A 149 12.03 -25.39 2.11
CA ASP A 149 12.71 -26.67 1.93
C ASP A 149 14.19 -26.58 2.33
N GLY A 150 14.73 -27.69 2.85
CA GLY A 150 16.02 -27.71 3.57
C GLY A 150 16.00 -27.05 4.96
N ASN A 151 14.87 -26.47 5.39
CA ASN A 151 14.67 -25.79 6.68
C ASN A 151 15.66 -24.63 6.97
N PRO A 152 15.71 -23.59 6.12
CA PRO A 152 16.64 -22.47 6.29
C PRO A 152 16.32 -21.59 7.52
N PRO A 153 17.32 -20.84 8.03
CA PRO A 153 17.09 -19.67 8.88
C PRO A 153 16.60 -18.48 8.04
N TRP A 154 15.74 -17.64 8.64
CA TRP A 154 15.12 -16.50 7.96
C TRP A 154 15.55 -15.15 8.54
N TYR A 155 15.67 -14.16 7.65
CA TYR A 155 16.14 -12.81 7.96
C TYR A 155 15.26 -11.73 7.32
N THR A 156 15.22 -10.53 7.91
CA THR A 156 14.45 -9.39 7.39
C THR A 156 15.15 -8.62 6.27
N SER A 157 16.38 -8.99 5.90
CA SER A 157 17.18 -8.33 4.88
C SER A 157 18.11 -9.29 4.13
N SER A 158 18.45 -8.96 2.89
CA SER A 158 19.43 -9.69 2.08
C SER A 158 20.84 -9.70 2.70
N SER A 159 21.15 -8.72 3.55
CA SER A 159 22.39 -8.66 4.35
C SER A 159 22.42 -9.67 5.51
N GLN A 160 21.32 -10.35 5.81
CA GLN A 160 21.20 -11.38 6.86
C GLN A 160 21.61 -10.88 8.27
N THR A 161 21.55 -9.56 8.50
CA THR A 161 21.98 -8.91 9.75
C THR A 161 20.95 -9.01 10.88
N THR A 162 19.68 -9.24 10.55
CA THR A 162 18.58 -9.36 11.52
C THR A 162 17.86 -10.67 11.29
N SER A 163 18.14 -11.66 12.13
CA SER A 163 17.44 -12.95 12.14
C SER A 163 15.99 -12.77 12.63
N ILE A 164 15.08 -13.54 12.05
CA ILE A 164 13.68 -13.67 12.48
C ILE A 164 13.53 -14.94 13.33
N GLY A 165 14.04 -16.06 12.81
CA GLY A 165 14.02 -17.37 13.44
C GLY A 165 14.11 -18.53 12.44
N PRO A 166 13.97 -19.77 12.91
CA PRO A 166 14.12 -20.97 12.09
C PRO A 166 12.81 -21.37 11.40
N THR A 167 12.95 -22.03 10.25
CA THR A 167 11.89 -22.90 9.72
C THR A 167 11.58 -24.00 10.75
N VAL A 168 10.30 -24.24 11.01
CA VAL A 168 9.79 -25.25 11.96
C VAL A 168 8.82 -26.24 11.32
N GLY A 169 8.41 -25.99 10.09
CA GLY A 169 7.68 -26.93 9.24
C GLY A 169 7.83 -26.54 7.77
N SER A 170 7.87 -27.53 6.89
CA SER A 170 7.84 -27.35 5.43
C SER A 170 7.09 -28.52 4.79
N SER A 171 6.37 -28.25 3.71
CA SER A 171 5.68 -29.25 2.90
C SER A 171 5.72 -28.84 1.44
N PHE A 172 6.68 -29.42 0.71
CA PHE A 172 6.85 -29.32 -0.73
C PHE A 172 7.66 -30.54 -1.24
N PRO A 173 7.37 -31.09 -2.43
CA PRO A 173 6.17 -30.88 -3.24
C PRO A 173 4.96 -31.61 -2.61
N THR A 174 3.98 -32.05 -3.41
CA THR A 174 2.60 -32.44 -3.01
C THR A 174 1.76 -31.24 -2.56
N ASN A 175 2.25 -30.49 -1.59
CA ASN A 175 1.67 -29.23 -1.11
C ASN A 175 2.68 -28.09 -1.37
N ASP A 176 2.34 -26.85 -1.03
CA ASP A 176 3.31 -25.74 -1.04
C ASP A 176 3.12 -24.75 0.12
N TYR A 177 3.34 -25.22 1.35
CA TYR A 177 3.34 -24.38 2.56
C TYR A 177 4.52 -24.65 3.48
N GLY A 178 4.92 -23.62 4.22
CA GLY A 178 5.95 -23.67 5.25
C GLY A 178 5.60 -22.78 6.44
N LEU A 179 6.18 -23.10 7.60
CA LEU A 179 6.00 -22.40 8.87
C LEU A 179 7.37 -22.01 9.44
N VAL A 180 7.52 -20.73 9.77
CA VAL A 180 8.73 -20.16 10.37
C VAL A 180 8.38 -19.55 11.71
N ARG A 181 9.15 -19.82 12.77
CA ARG A 181 8.88 -19.31 14.13
C ARG A 181 9.58 -17.96 14.36
N TYR A 182 8.91 -17.03 15.03
CA TYR A 182 9.54 -15.82 15.53
C TYR A 182 10.31 -16.12 16.82
N ASP A 183 11.63 -16.27 16.72
CA ASP A 183 12.53 -16.36 17.87
C ASP A 183 13.06 -14.97 18.27
N ASN A 184 13.14 -14.04 17.33
CA ASN A 184 13.52 -12.64 17.60
C ASN A 184 12.29 -11.78 17.92
N THR A 185 12.03 -11.58 19.21
CA THR A 185 10.93 -10.75 19.74
C THR A 185 11.00 -9.27 19.38
N SER A 186 12.11 -8.79 18.80
CA SER A 186 12.24 -7.40 18.33
C SER A 186 11.78 -7.20 16.88
N VAL A 187 11.41 -8.26 16.15
CA VAL A 187 10.81 -8.16 14.81
C VAL A 187 9.29 -7.97 14.95
N PRO A 188 8.69 -6.88 14.44
CA PRO A 188 7.24 -6.70 14.43
C PRO A 188 6.54 -7.81 13.65
N HIS A 189 5.42 -8.30 14.17
CA HIS A 189 4.64 -9.39 13.61
C HIS A 189 3.15 -9.12 13.84
N ASP A 190 2.63 -8.07 13.22
CA ASP A 190 1.20 -7.74 13.30
C ASP A 190 0.38 -8.67 12.40
N GLY A 191 -0.90 -8.88 12.72
CA GLY A 191 -1.83 -9.76 11.98
C GLY A 191 -2.26 -9.24 10.59
N THR A 192 -1.41 -8.47 9.91
CA THR A 192 -1.79 -7.68 8.73
C THR A 192 -1.13 -8.13 7.43
N VAL A 193 -1.72 -7.71 6.30
CA VAL A 193 -1.12 -7.67 4.96
C VAL A 193 -0.96 -6.20 4.58
N GLY A 194 0.22 -5.64 4.84
CA GLY A 194 0.42 -4.19 4.82
C GLY A 194 -0.48 -3.50 5.85
N SER A 195 -1.42 -2.69 5.36
CA SER A 195 -2.43 -1.99 6.18
C SER A 195 -3.77 -2.74 6.34
N VAL A 196 -3.91 -3.95 5.80
CA VAL A 196 -5.15 -4.74 5.88
C VAL A 196 -5.06 -5.73 7.03
N ASP A 197 -5.96 -5.60 8.01
CA ASP A 197 -6.12 -6.50 9.15
C ASP A 197 -6.77 -7.85 8.77
N ILE A 198 -6.21 -8.98 9.21
CA ILE A 198 -6.58 -10.33 8.77
C ILE A 198 -7.29 -11.13 9.88
N THR A 199 -8.51 -10.71 10.18
CA THR A 199 -9.41 -11.28 11.21
C THR A 199 -9.96 -12.69 10.90
N GLY A 200 -9.27 -13.53 10.13
CA GLY A 200 -9.65 -14.91 9.86
C GLY A 200 -9.18 -15.46 8.51
N ALA A 201 -9.53 -16.71 8.23
CA ALA A 201 -9.30 -17.37 6.95
C ALA A 201 -10.62 -17.86 6.33
N ALA A 202 -10.62 -18.12 5.03
CA ALA A 202 -11.74 -18.73 4.31
C ALA A 202 -11.24 -19.49 3.07
N ASP A 203 -11.97 -20.52 2.66
CA ASP A 203 -11.69 -21.24 1.42
C ASP A 203 -12.04 -20.39 0.19
N ALA A 204 -11.23 -20.51 -0.87
CA ALA A 204 -11.48 -19.83 -2.14
C ALA A 204 -12.74 -20.37 -2.83
N THR A 205 -13.52 -19.48 -3.44
CA THR A 205 -14.68 -19.84 -4.28
C THR A 205 -14.51 -19.34 -5.71
N MET A 206 -15.14 -20.01 -6.68
CA MET A 206 -15.06 -19.62 -8.08
C MET A 206 -15.59 -18.20 -8.30
N GLY A 207 -14.80 -17.36 -8.96
CA GLY A 207 -15.12 -15.95 -9.17
C GLY A 207 -14.91 -15.04 -7.95
N MET A 208 -14.42 -15.55 -6.82
CA MET A 208 -14.06 -14.74 -5.65
C MET A 208 -13.06 -13.65 -6.06
N SER A 209 -13.39 -12.39 -5.76
CA SER A 209 -12.45 -11.27 -5.86
C SER A 209 -11.36 -11.42 -4.81
N VAL A 210 -10.11 -11.34 -5.24
CA VAL A 210 -8.93 -11.57 -4.40
C VAL A 210 -7.83 -10.57 -4.73
N THR A 211 -7.06 -10.20 -3.71
CA THR A 211 -5.84 -9.40 -3.82
C THR A 211 -4.69 -10.24 -3.31
N ARG A 212 -3.51 -10.15 -3.94
CA ARG A 212 -2.26 -10.61 -3.35
C ARG A 212 -1.36 -9.45 -2.98
N ARG A 213 -0.40 -9.71 -2.09
CA ARG A 213 0.79 -8.87 -1.91
C ARG A 213 2.04 -9.76 -2.01
N GLY A 214 3.09 -9.26 -2.66
CA GLY A 214 4.38 -9.95 -2.76
C GLY A 214 5.53 -8.96 -2.88
N SER A 215 6.73 -9.39 -2.49
CA SER A 215 7.89 -8.51 -2.34
C SER A 215 8.68 -8.25 -3.63
N THR A 216 8.27 -8.82 -4.77
CA THR A 216 8.82 -8.47 -6.10
C THR A 216 7.97 -7.41 -6.78
N THR A 217 6.65 -7.63 -6.86
CA THR A 217 5.74 -6.82 -7.67
C THR A 217 4.76 -5.96 -6.86
N GLY A 218 4.70 -6.15 -5.54
CA GLY A 218 3.78 -5.41 -4.66
C GLY A 218 2.37 -6.00 -4.64
N THR A 219 1.36 -5.14 -4.72
CA THR A 219 -0.05 -5.50 -4.49
C THR A 219 -0.82 -5.56 -5.81
N HIS A 220 -1.44 -6.70 -6.11
CA HIS A 220 -2.23 -6.92 -7.34
C HIS A 220 -3.55 -7.61 -7.03
N SER A 221 -4.63 -7.19 -7.71
CA SER A 221 -5.98 -7.75 -7.55
C SER A 221 -6.48 -8.46 -8.81
N GLY A 222 -7.43 -9.37 -8.63
CA GLY A 222 -8.06 -10.14 -9.69
C GLY A 222 -9.12 -11.08 -9.12
N SER A 223 -9.28 -12.26 -9.71
CA SER A 223 -10.28 -13.24 -9.30
C SER A 223 -9.79 -14.69 -9.39
N VAL A 224 -10.43 -15.55 -8.58
CA VAL A 224 -10.28 -17.01 -8.64
C VAL A 224 -10.92 -17.55 -9.92
N THR A 225 -10.13 -18.21 -10.75
CA THR A 225 -10.49 -18.77 -12.06
C THR A 225 -10.45 -20.30 -12.10
N GLY A 226 -10.09 -20.96 -10.99
CA GLY A 226 -10.14 -22.41 -10.81
C GLY A 226 -9.84 -22.82 -9.36
N LEU A 227 -10.25 -24.02 -8.99
CA LEU A 227 -10.02 -24.64 -7.67
C LEU A 227 -9.54 -26.08 -7.86
N ASN A 228 -8.85 -26.63 -6.87
CA ASN A 228 -8.29 -27.99 -6.91
C ASN A 228 -7.42 -28.25 -8.16
N ALA A 229 -6.62 -27.27 -8.56
CA ALA A 229 -5.68 -27.43 -9.66
C ALA A 229 -4.47 -28.27 -9.23
N THR A 230 -4.07 -29.21 -10.09
CA THR A 230 -2.75 -29.85 -10.01
C THR A 230 -1.77 -29.03 -10.85
N VAL A 231 -0.61 -28.70 -10.28
CA VAL A 231 0.46 -27.97 -10.96
C VAL A 231 1.71 -28.86 -10.96
N ASN A 232 2.37 -28.97 -12.10
CA ASN A 232 3.62 -29.72 -12.25
C ASN A 232 4.69 -28.73 -12.73
N TYR A 233 5.66 -28.43 -11.87
CA TYR A 233 6.75 -27.49 -12.14
C TYR A 233 7.95 -28.14 -12.85
N GLY A 234 7.90 -29.46 -13.09
CA GLY A 234 9.00 -30.27 -13.62
C GLY A 234 9.73 -31.04 -12.51
N ASN A 235 10.72 -31.86 -12.88
CA ASN A 235 11.65 -32.58 -11.98
C ASN A 235 11.06 -33.52 -10.89
N GLY A 236 9.74 -33.59 -10.72
CA GLY A 236 9.06 -34.28 -9.62
C GLY A 236 8.19 -33.34 -8.76
N ASP A 237 8.33 -32.03 -8.96
CA ASP A 237 7.66 -30.97 -8.21
C ASP A 237 6.19 -30.81 -8.65
N ILE A 238 5.35 -31.74 -8.20
CA ILE A 238 3.91 -31.76 -8.47
C ILE A 238 3.16 -31.40 -7.19
N VAL A 239 2.32 -30.37 -7.24
CA VAL A 239 1.48 -29.90 -6.13
C VAL A 239 -0.01 -29.95 -6.48
N TYR A 240 -0.86 -30.22 -5.48
CA TYR A 240 -2.29 -30.51 -5.64
C TYR A 240 -3.16 -29.49 -4.88
N GLY A 241 -4.49 -29.55 -5.02
CA GLY A 241 -5.42 -28.70 -4.26
C GLY A 241 -5.45 -27.21 -4.66
N MET A 242 -4.58 -26.77 -5.57
CA MET A 242 -4.23 -25.35 -5.74
C MET A 242 -5.40 -24.47 -6.22
N ILE A 243 -5.45 -23.26 -5.68
CA ILE A 243 -6.33 -22.17 -6.13
C ILE A 243 -5.69 -21.56 -7.37
N LYS A 244 -6.44 -21.46 -8.48
CA LYS A 244 -5.99 -20.81 -9.71
C LYS A 244 -6.61 -19.42 -9.82
N THR A 245 -5.82 -18.42 -10.21
CA THR A 245 -6.29 -17.04 -10.41
C THR A 245 -5.79 -16.44 -11.72
N ASN A 246 -6.36 -15.29 -12.11
CA ASN A 246 -5.80 -14.40 -13.15
C ASN A 246 -4.90 -13.28 -12.58
N VAL A 247 -4.57 -13.31 -11.29
CA VAL A 247 -3.62 -12.37 -10.68
C VAL A 247 -2.23 -12.72 -11.20
N CYS A 248 -1.50 -11.77 -11.79
CA CYS A 248 -0.10 -11.95 -12.18
C CYS A 248 0.79 -12.17 -10.95
N ALA A 249 1.96 -12.80 -11.09
CA ALA A 249 3.02 -12.85 -10.06
C ALA A 249 4.38 -13.11 -10.72
N GLU A 250 5.48 -12.77 -10.03
CA GLU A 250 6.85 -12.93 -10.55
C GLU A 250 7.79 -13.52 -9.48
N PRO A 251 8.98 -14.07 -9.86
CA PRO A 251 9.87 -14.76 -8.92
C PRO A 251 10.20 -13.93 -7.67
N GLY A 252 10.05 -14.53 -6.49
CA GLY A 252 10.19 -13.88 -5.18
C GLY A 252 8.88 -13.35 -4.58
N ASP A 253 7.78 -13.26 -5.35
CA ASP A 253 6.43 -13.11 -4.77
C ASP A 253 5.96 -14.39 -4.07
N SER A 254 6.63 -15.53 -4.31
CA SER A 254 6.45 -16.82 -3.63
C SER A 254 6.28 -16.68 -2.11
N GLY A 255 5.32 -17.40 -1.56
CA GLY A 255 4.89 -17.34 -0.17
C GLY A 255 3.94 -16.19 0.17
N GLY A 256 3.88 -15.13 -0.65
CA GLY A 256 3.08 -13.93 -0.39
C GLY A 256 1.57 -14.22 -0.29
N PRO A 257 0.82 -13.47 0.54
CA PRO A 257 -0.59 -13.71 0.81
C PRO A 257 -1.48 -13.47 -0.40
N LEU A 258 -2.49 -14.32 -0.57
CA LEU A 258 -3.73 -14.06 -1.29
C LEU A 258 -4.85 -13.90 -0.27
N TYR A 259 -5.58 -12.78 -0.33
CA TYR A 259 -6.59 -12.40 0.65
C TYR A 259 -7.84 -11.79 -0.02
N SER A 260 -8.96 -11.79 0.69
CA SER A 260 -10.22 -11.18 0.25
C SER A 260 -10.88 -10.46 1.44
N GLY A 261 -10.98 -9.13 1.36
CA GLY A 261 -11.31 -8.31 2.53
C GLY A 261 -10.33 -8.55 3.68
N SER A 262 -10.83 -8.88 4.87
CA SER A 262 -10.04 -9.25 6.05
C SER A 262 -9.81 -10.76 6.20
N LYS A 263 -9.91 -11.55 5.12
CA LYS A 263 -9.76 -13.01 5.16
C LYS A 263 -8.55 -13.48 4.35
N ALA A 264 -7.69 -14.27 5.00
CA ALA A 264 -6.65 -15.05 4.34
C ALA A 264 -7.29 -16.13 3.46
N ILE A 265 -6.81 -16.30 2.23
CA ILE A 265 -7.33 -17.26 1.25
C ILE A 265 -6.24 -18.26 0.80
N GLY A 266 -5.01 -17.79 0.52
CA GLY A 266 -3.93 -18.67 0.06
C GLY A 266 -2.52 -18.07 0.13
N LEU A 267 -1.52 -18.89 -0.18
CA LEU A 267 -0.09 -18.56 -0.22
C LEU A 267 0.41 -18.69 -1.66
N THR A 268 1.17 -17.71 -2.16
CA THR A 268 1.67 -17.70 -3.55
C THR A 268 2.62 -18.87 -3.79
N SER A 269 2.30 -19.77 -4.71
CA SER A 269 3.18 -20.90 -5.05
C SER A 269 4.01 -20.58 -6.29
N GLY A 270 3.36 -20.37 -7.43
CA GLY A 270 4.03 -20.12 -8.70
C GLY A 270 3.02 -19.91 -9.83
N GLY A 271 3.50 -19.75 -11.05
CA GLY A 271 2.61 -19.39 -12.16
C GLY A 271 3.32 -19.27 -13.51
N SER A 272 2.62 -18.66 -14.46
CA SER A 272 3.12 -18.34 -15.79
C SER A 272 2.66 -16.94 -16.23
N GLY A 273 3.43 -16.31 -17.11
CA GLY A 273 3.24 -14.90 -17.47
C GLY A 273 4.07 -13.96 -16.60
N ASN A 274 3.63 -12.71 -16.45
CA ASN A 274 4.25 -11.66 -15.65
C ASN A 274 3.24 -10.52 -15.40
N CYS A 275 3.60 -9.48 -14.66
CA CYS A 275 2.71 -8.36 -14.35
C CYS A 275 2.64 -7.26 -15.43
N SER A 276 3.36 -7.39 -16.55
CA SER A 276 3.23 -6.51 -17.72
C SER A 276 2.29 -7.05 -18.80
N SER A 277 2.29 -8.37 -19.05
CA SER A 277 1.43 -9.04 -20.04
C SER A 277 0.26 -9.82 -19.43
N GLY A 278 0.14 -9.84 -18.10
CA GLY A 278 -0.75 -10.75 -17.39
C GLY A 278 -0.21 -12.18 -17.30
N GLY A 279 -0.95 -13.04 -16.59
CA GLY A 279 -0.53 -14.40 -16.30
C GLY A 279 -1.59 -15.25 -15.61
N THR A 280 -1.17 -16.42 -15.14
CA THR A 280 -1.94 -17.31 -14.27
C THR A 280 -1.07 -17.67 -13.08
N THR A 281 -1.53 -17.36 -11.86
CA THR A 281 -0.82 -17.70 -10.62
C THR A 281 -1.65 -18.68 -9.80
N TYR A 282 -0.96 -19.68 -9.24
CA TYR A 282 -1.49 -20.72 -8.38
C TYR A 282 -1.09 -20.47 -6.92
N PHE A 283 -2.02 -20.75 -6.02
CA PHE A 283 -1.87 -20.51 -4.59
C PHE A 283 -2.28 -21.73 -3.79
N GLN A 284 -1.49 -22.07 -2.79
CA GLN A 284 -1.81 -23.09 -1.79
C GLN A 284 -2.94 -22.57 -0.90
N PRO A 285 -4.06 -23.29 -0.70
CA PRO A 285 -5.08 -22.96 0.30
C PRO A 285 -4.47 -22.70 1.68
N VAL A 286 -4.76 -21.55 2.28
CA VAL A 286 -4.20 -21.19 3.59
C VAL A 286 -4.88 -21.96 4.72
N THR A 287 -6.16 -22.30 4.56
CA THR A 287 -6.97 -23.08 5.50
C THR A 287 -6.35 -24.45 5.78
N GLU A 288 -5.79 -25.09 4.75
CA GLU A 288 -5.02 -26.33 4.87
C GLU A 288 -3.77 -26.13 5.72
N ALA A 289 -2.93 -25.12 5.42
CA ALA A 289 -1.69 -24.85 6.15
C ALA A 289 -1.94 -24.48 7.62
N LEU A 290 -2.99 -23.69 7.91
CA LEU A 290 -3.42 -23.36 9.27
C LEU A 290 -3.84 -24.63 10.04
N SER A 291 -4.60 -25.52 9.40
CA SER A 291 -5.05 -26.78 9.98
C SER A 291 -3.92 -27.80 10.18
N ALA A 292 -2.97 -27.87 9.25
CA ALA A 292 -1.84 -28.79 9.29
C ALA A 292 -0.86 -28.47 10.45
N TYR A 293 -0.72 -27.19 10.79
CA TYR A 293 0.19 -26.73 11.84
C TYR A 293 -0.47 -26.37 13.17
N GLY A 294 -1.82 -26.35 13.26
CA GLY A 294 -2.52 -25.98 14.50
C GLY A 294 -2.31 -24.53 14.91
N VAL A 295 -2.31 -23.62 13.92
CA VAL A 295 -2.08 -22.17 14.07
C VAL A 295 -3.26 -21.37 13.53
N SER A 296 -3.45 -20.13 14.00
CA SER A 296 -4.43 -19.20 13.46
C SER A 296 -3.81 -17.85 13.10
N VAL A 297 -4.39 -17.15 12.12
CA VAL A 297 -4.29 -15.67 12.06
C VAL A 297 -4.95 -15.04 13.29
N TYR A 298 -4.72 -13.75 13.54
CA TYR A 298 -5.12 -13.08 14.78
C TYR A 298 -5.29 -11.57 14.65
#